data_AF-A0A4V6ACH4-F1
#
_entry.id   AF-A0A4V6ACH4-F1
#
_cell.length_a   1.000
_cell.length_b   1.000
_cell.length_c   1.000
_cell.angle_alpha   90.00
_cell.angle_beta   90.00
_cell.angle_gamma   90.00
#
_symmetry.space_group_name_H-M   'P 1'
#
loop_
_entity.id
_entity.type
_entity.pdbx_description
1 polymer ?
#
loop_
_entity_poly.entity_id
_entity_poly.type
_entity_poly.pdbx_seq_one_letter_code
_entity_poly.pdbx_strand_id
1 'polypeptide(L)'
;MNLPPTGLEYLPNELRYLQWDGFPWKSLPPSFRAEHLVELDLQGSKLVKLWTGVKDVGNLRKIDLTLSYYLTELPDLSKAKNLECLILDNCQRLIEVPSSLEYLDKLEDINLFGCKNLRSFPMLYSKVLRKLIISQCLHLTTCPTISQNLVWLQLERTSIKEVPQSVTGKLQFLFLNGCSKMTKFPENLEDIVQLHLSGPVSHKTP
;
A
#
# COMPACT_ATOMS: atom_id res chain seq x y z
N MET A 1 -24.37 14.58 5.63
CA MET A 1 -25.00 13.83 6.75
C MET A 1 -24.50 14.46 8.05
N ASN A 2 -25.40 14.86 8.95
CA ASN A 2 -25.02 15.40 10.26
C ASN A 2 -24.61 14.23 11.15
N LEU A 3 -23.32 13.92 11.18
CA LEU A 3 -22.76 12.91 12.07
C LEU A 3 -22.59 13.50 13.48
N PRO A 4 -22.72 12.68 14.54
CA PRO A 4 -22.52 13.16 15.90
C PRO A 4 -21.11 13.75 16.06
N PRO A 5 -20.97 14.84 16.85
CA PRO A 5 -19.67 15.46 17.09
C PRO A 5 -18.73 14.54 17.91
N THR A 6 -19.31 13.63 18.69
CA THR A 6 -18.60 12.55 19.39
C THR A 6 -18.31 11.38 18.44
N GLY A 7 -17.23 10.63 18.73
CA GLY A 7 -16.79 9.47 17.95
C GLY A 7 -17.92 8.48 17.63
N LEU A 8 -17.79 7.74 16.54
CA LEU A 8 -18.61 6.55 16.31
C LEU A 8 -18.37 5.55 17.44
N GLU A 9 -19.35 5.35 18.33
CA GLU A 9 -19.17 4.46 19.49
C GLU A 9 -19.39 2.98 19.16
N TYR A 10 -20.18 2.70 18.11
CA TYR A 10 -20.60 1.35 17.76
C TYR A 10 -20.76 1.15 16.25
N LEU A 11 -20.34 -0.04 15.79
CA LEU A 11 -20.64 -0.59 14.46
C LEU A 11 -21.21 -2.00 14.64
N PRO A 12 -22.16 -2.44 13.81
CA PRO A 12 -22.71 -3.80 13.90
C PRO A 12 -21.62 -4.87 13.76
N ASN A 13 -21.69 -5.91 14.59
CA ASN A 13 -20.67 -6.97 14.62
C ASN A 13 -20.76 -7.93 13.42
N GLU A 14 -21.93 -8.03 12.79
CA GLU A 14 -22.19 -8.90 11.63
C GLU A 14 -21.78 -8.26 10.28
N LEU A 15 -21.11 -7.10 10.32
CA LEU A 15 -20.68 -6.42 9.10
C LEU A 15 -19.70 -7.30 8.31
N ARG A 16 -20.05 -7.54 7.05
CA ARG A 16 -19.19 -8.17 6.05
C ARG A 16 -18.55 -7.15 5.10
N TYR A 17 -19.17 -6.01 4.95
CA TYR A 17 -18.72 -4.93 4.08
C TYR A 17 -18.93 -3.60 4.82
N LEU A 18 -17.87 -2.80 4.91
CA LEU A 18 -17.94 -1.46 5.46
C LEU A 18 -17.33 -0.49 4.46
N GLN A 19 -18.19 0.29 3.80
CA GLN A 19 -17.78 1.45 3.01
C GLN A 19 -18.19 2.74 3.73
N TRP A 20 -17.23 3.65 3.88
CA TRP A 20 -17.49 4.97 4.45
C TRP A 20 -16.52 6.02 3.91
N ASP A 21 -16.84 6.54 2.73
CA ASP A 21 -16.12 7.64 2.10
C ASP A 21 -16.14 8.88 3.00
N GLY A 22 -14.97 9.51 3.20
CA GLY A 22 -14.84 10.69 4.03
C GLY A 22 -15.00 10.43 5.53
N PHE A 23 -14.75 9.20 6.01
CA PHE A 23 -14.86 8.84 7.43
C PHE A 23 -14.18 9.90 8.33
N PRO A 24 -14.93 10.60 9.21
CA PRO A 24 -14.49 11.88 9.75
C PRO A 24 -13.62 11.79 11.01
N TRP A 25 -13.50 10.59 11.60
CA TRP A 25 -12.77 10.40 12.85
C TRP A 25 -11.34 9.91 12.63
N LYS A 26 -10.51 10.10 13.65
CA LYS A 26 -9.07 9.78 13.61
C LYS A 26 -8.76 8.29 13.66
N SER A 27 -9.71 7.46 14.10
CA SER A 27 -9.61 6.00 14.12
C SER A 27 -10.99 5.37 14.21
N LEU A 28 -11.11 4.10 13.80
CA LEU A 28 -12.25 3.27 14.16
C LEU A 28 -12.31 3.08 15.69
N PRO A 29 -13.51 2.90 16.27
CA PRO A 29 -13.65 2.80 17.71
C PRO A 29 -12.95 1.57 18.29
N PRO A 30 -12.47 1.62 19.54
CA PRO A 30 -11.90 0.46 20.22
C PRO A 30 -12.87 -0.74 20.29
N SER A 31 -14.19 -0.49 20.33
CA SER A 31 -15.25 -1.49 20.31
C SER A 31 -15.44 -2.18 18.95
N PHE A 32 -14.87 -1.64 17.87
CA PHE A 32 -15.01 -2.19 16.52
C PHE A 32 -14.53 -3.64 16.46
N ARG A 33 -15.39 -4.52 15.93
CA ARG A 33 -15.12 -5.94 15.67
C ARG A 33 -15.15 -6.17 14.17
N ALA A 34 -14.12 -6.84 13.66
CA ALA A 34 -13.95 -7.14 12.24
C ALA A 34 -14.00 -8.66 11.96
N GLU A 35 -14.53 -9.43 12.91
CA GLU A 35 -14.56 -10.90 12.89
C GLU A 35 -15.25 -11.45 11.63
N HIS A 36 -16.28 -10.77 11.13
CA HIS A 36 -17.01 -11.16 9.92
C HIS A 36 -16.71 -10.26 8.71
N LEU A 37 -15.86 -9.25 8.89
CA LEU A 37 -15.61 -8.25 7.87
C LEU A 37 -14.74 -8.83 6.76
N VAL A 38 -15.20 -8.66 5.52
CA VAL A 38 -14.54 -9.13 4.30
C VAL A 38 -13.87 -7.97 3.58
N GLU A 39 -14.53 -6.81 3.51
CA GLU A 39 -13.93 -5.62 2.89
C GLU A 39 -14.13 -4.38 3.75
N LEU A 40 -13.07 -3.60 3.84
CA LEU A 40 -13.03 -2.32 4.51
C LEU A 40 -12.62 -1.23 3.53
N ASP A 41 -13.53 -0.32 3.25
CA ASP A 41 -13.34 0.81 2.34
C ASP A 41 -13.61 2.11 3.12
N LEU A 42 -12.54 2.85 3.42
CA LEU A 42 -12.58 4.12 4.16
C LEU A 42 -11.87 5.21 3.37
N GLN A 43 -12.17 5.32 2.09
CA GLN A 43 -11.55 6.29 1.19
C GLN A 43 -11.79 7.73 1.66
N GLY A 44 -10.81 8.63 1.44
CA GLY A 44 -10.90 10.04 1.79
C GLY A 44 -11.03 10.32 3.30
N SER A 45 -10.71 9.35 4.15
CA SER A 45 -10.91 9.47 5.59
C SER A 45 -9.96 10.46 6.27
N LYS A 46 -10.38 10.92 7.45
CA LYS A 46 -9.55 11.68 8.40
C LYS A 46 -8.79 10.78 9.38
N LEU A 47 -8.64 9.49 9.04
CA LEU A 47 -7.91 8.54 9.88
C LEU A 47 -6.47 9.01 10.05
N VAL A 48 -5.99 8.94 11.29
CA VAL A 48 -4.57 9.01 11.64
C VAL A 48 -4.03 7.58 11.84
N LYS A 49 -4.86 6.71 12.42
CA LYS A 49 -4.63 5.27 12.58
C LYS A 49 -5.91 4.53 12.23
N LEU A 50 -5.81 3.32 11.67
CA LEU A 50 -7.01 2.54 11.32
C LEU A 50 -7.77 2.09 12.58
N TRP A 51 -7.10 1.40 13.50
CA TRP A 51 -7.58 1.03 14.83
C TRP A 51 -6.40 0.82 15.78
N THR A 52 -6.68 0.74 17.08
CA THR A 52 -5.68 0.42 18.12
C THR A 52 -5.85 -1.00 18.62
N GLY A 53 -4.73 -1.60 19.05
CA GLY A 53 -4.70 -2.97 19.57
C GLY A 53 -4.85 -4.03 18.48
N VAL A 54 -4.90 -5.28 18.90
CA VAL A 54 -5.04 -6.43 18.00
C VAL A 54 -6.51 -6.66 17.72
N LYS A 55 -6.87 -6.77 16.43
CA LYS A 55 -8.22 -7.11 15.98
C LYS A 55 -8.23 -8.51 15.38
N ASP A 56 -9.33 -9.23 15.56
CA ASP A 56 -9.59 -10.39 14.72
C ASP A 56 -10.10 -9.87 13.37
N VAL A 57 -9.27 -10.08 12.35
CA VAL A 57 -9.46 -9.62 10.98
C VAL A 57 -9.23 -10.77 10.00
N GLY A 58 -9.37 -12.01 10.48
CA GLY A 58 -9.07 -13.21 9.69
C GLY A 58 -9.85 -13.29 8.39
N ASN A 59 -11.06 -12.72 8.33
CA ASN A 59 -11.93 -12.73 7.15
C ASN A 59 -11.69 -11.56 6.18
N LEU A 60 -10.89 -10.56 6.54
CA LEU A 60 -10.61 -9.42 5.65
C LEU A 60 -9.86 -9.90 4.41
N ARG A 61 -10.39 -9.54 3.25
CA ARG A 61 -9.83 -9.76 1.91
C ARG A 61 -9.35 -8.47 1.25
N LYS A 62 -10.01 -7.35 1.52
CA LYS A 62 -9.64 -6.06 0.94
C LYS A 62 -9.65 -4.93 1.98
N ILE A 63 -8.61 -4.10 1.94
CA ILE A 63 -8.55 -2.82 2.64
C ILE A 63 -8.28 -1.72 1.60
N ASP A 64 -9.16 -0.73 1.54
CA ASP A 64 -9.01 0.47 0.72
C ASP A 64 -9.06 1.72 1.59
N LEU A 65 -7.93 2.42 1.67
CA LEU A 65 -7.76 3.68 2.41
C LEU A 65 -7.35 4.81 1.45
N THR A 66 -7.67 4.70 0.16
CA THR A 66 -7.32 5.70 -0.86
C THR A 66 -7.68 7.12 -0.40
N LEU A 67 -6.79 8.09 -0.60
CA LEU A 67 -6.91 9.50 -0.18
C LEU A 67 -7.01 9.73 1.33
N SER A 68 -6.59 8.77 2.17
CA SER A 68 -6.46 8.98 3.63
C SER A 68 -5.21 9.79 3.97
N TYR A 69 -5.22 11.09 3.63
CA TYR A 69 -4.05 11.98 3.71
C TYR A 69 -3.45 12.12 5.12
N TYR A 70 -4.24 11.83 6.16
CA TYR A 70 -3.81 11.95 7.56
C TYR A 70 -3.22 10.65 8.14
N LEU A 71 -3.33 9.52 7.44
CA LEU A 71 -2.89 8.22 7.92
C LEU A 71 -1.38 8.22 8.08
N THR A 72 -0.90 7.96 9.30
CA THR A 72 0.54 7.96 9.61
C THR A 72 1.13 6.56 9.73
N GLU A 73 0.31 5.58 10.10
CA GLU A 73 0.72 4.19 10.31
C GLU A 73 -0.45 3.24 10.02
N LEU A 74 -0.10 1.99 9.69
CA LEU A 74 -1.04 0.88 9.67
C LEU A 74 -0.94 0.06 10.97
N PRO A 75 -2.03 -0.61 11.38
CA PRO A 75 -1.96 -1.57 12.47
C PRO A 75 -1.16 -2.81 12.06
N ASP A 76 -0.82 -3.67 13.03
CA ASP A 76 -0.33 -5.00 12.71
C ASP A 76 -1.41 -5.79 11.96
N LEU A 77 -1.09 -6.22 10.74
CA LEU A 77 -1.97 -7.01 9.87
C LEU A 77 -1.68 -8.52 9.93
N SER A 78 -0.81 -9.01 10.82
CA SER A 78 -0.41 -10.43 10.91
C SER A 78 -1.58 -11.43 10.98
N LYS A 79 -2.74 -11.01 11.53
CA LYS A 79 -3.97 -11.80 11.64
C LYS A 79 -4.87 -11.75 10.40
N ALA A 80 -4.62 -10.87 9.44
CA ALA A 80 -5.42 -10.73 8.22
C ALA A 80 -5.07 -11.82 7.20
N LYS A 81 -5.19 -13.09 7.59
CA LYS A 81 -4.71 -14.25 6.83
C LYS A 81 -5.37 -14.45 5.47
N ASN A 82 -6.52 -13.81 5.24
CA ASN A 82 -7.22 -13.83 3.96
C ASN A 82 -7.04 -12.54 3.16
N LEU A 83 -6.17 -11.61 3.57
CA LEU A 83 -6.00 -10.33 2.88
C LEU A 83 -5.38 -10.57 1.50
N GLU A 84 -6.09 -10.13 0.46
CA GLU A 84 -5.72 -10.27 -0.96
C GLU A 84 -5.25 -8.94 -1.55
N CYS A 85 -5.83 -7.82 -1.09
CA CYS A 85 -5.61 -6.50 -1.66
C CYS A 85 -5.48 -5.40 -0.59
N LEU A 86 -4.41 -4.62 -0.67
CA LEU A 86 -4.15 -3.45 0.19
C LEU A 86 -3.94 -2.19 -0.66
N ILE A 87 -4.88 -1.25 -0.58
CA ILE A 87 -4.88 0.00 -1.36
C ILE A 87 -4.71 1.18 -0.40
N LEU A 88 -3.59 1.88 -0.53
CA LEU A 88 -3.19 3.05 0.27
C LEU A 88 -2.85 4.25 -0.62
N ASP A 89 -3.48 4.31 -1.79
CA ASP A 89 -3.24 5.37 -2.77
C ASP A 89 -3.41 6.76 -2.12
N ASN A 90 -2.43 7.64 -2.30
CA ASN A 90 -2.40 8.99 -1.76
C ASN A 90 -2.47 9.08 -0.21
N CYS A 91 -2.03 8.06 0.53
CA CYS A 91 -1.77 8.14 1.98
C CYS A 91 -0.48 8.94 2.27
N GLN A 92 -0.53 10.25 2.01
CA GLN A 92 0.68 11.11 1.93
C GLN A 92 1.48 11.23 3.23
N ARG A 93 0.90 10.98 4.40
CA ARG A 93 1.59 11.02 5.70
C ARG A 93 2.10 9.66 6.18
N LEU A 94 1.84 8.58 5.45
CA LEU A 94 2.31 7.25 5.78
C LEU A 94 3.83 7.20 5.61
N ILE A 95 4.55 6.78 6.65
CA ILE A 95 6.02 6.76 6.67
C ILE A 95 6.57 5.38 6.31
N GLU A 96 5.87 4.33 6.72
CA GLU A 96 6.25 2.93 6.51
C GLU A 96 4.99 2.04 6.42
N VAL A 97 5.16 0.84 5.86
CA VAL A 97 4.17 -0.25 5.95
C VAL A 97 4.70 -1.35 6.87
N PRO A 98 3.84 -2.05 7.62
CA PRO A 98 4.27 -2.99 8.65
C PRO A 98 4.94 -4.21 8.04
N SER A 99 6.00 -4.72 8.69
CA SER A 99 6.69 -5.95 8.26
C SER A 99 5.80 -7.19 8.33
N SER A 100 4.69 -7.14 9.07
CA SER A 100 3.75 -8.25 9.17
C SER A 100 3.04 -8.61 7.87
N LEU A 101 3.15 -7.77 6.83
CA LEU A 101 2.77 -8.13 5.46
C LEU A 101 3.51 -9.37 4.95
N GLU A 102 4.69 -9.69 5.49
CA GLU A 102 5.44 -10.91 5.15
C GLU A 102 4.67 -12.20 5.48
N TYR A 103 3.79 -12.16 6.48
CA TYR A 103 3.02 -13.33 6.95
C TYR A 103 1.66 -13.47 6.27
N LEU A 104 1.43 -12.75 5.16
CA LEU A 104 0.16 -12.73 4.44
C LEU A 104 0.26 -13.57 3.17
N ASP A 105 -0.08 -14.84 3.31
CA ASP A 105 0.03 -15.87 2.27
C ASP A 105 -0.98 -15.73 1.11
N LYS A 106 -1.84 -14.70 1.14
CA LYS A 106 -2.81 -14.41 0.07
C LYS A 106 -2.69 -13.00 -0.50
N LEU A 107 -1.76 -12.17 -0.02
CA LEU A 107 -1.65 -10.78 -0.45
C LEU A 107 -1.04 -10.69 -1.85
N GLU A 108 -1.89 -10.50 -2.86
CA GLU A 108 -1.49 -10.47 -4.27
C GLU A 108 -1.20 -9.04 -4.76
N ASP A 109 -1.90 -8.05 -4.21
CA ASP A 109 -1.90 -6.67 -4.72
C ASP A 109 -1.64 -5.62 -3.61
N ILE A 110 -0.63 -4.78 -3.82
CA ILE A 110 -0.35 -3.61 -2.98
C ILE A 110 -0.27 -2.34 -3.84
N ASN A 111 -1.06 -1.33 -3.49
CA ASN A 111 -0.99 0.00 -4.09
C ASN A 111 -0.62 1.08 -3.04
N LEU A 112 0.52 1.71 -3.25
CA LEU A 112 1.10 2.81 -2.44
C LEU A 112 1.32 4.07 -3.29
N PHE A 113 0.64 4.18 -4.43
CA PHE A 113 0.78 5.34 -5.32
C PHE A 113 0.63 6.66 -4.55
N GLY A 114 1.56 7.60 -4.69
CA GLY A 114 1.44 8.92 -4.07
C GLY A 114 1.63 8.95 -2.55
N CYS A 115 2.13 7.88 -1.91
CA CYS A 115 2.57 7.91 -0.51
C CYS A 115 3.88 8.69 -0.37
N LYS A 116 3.81 10.02 -0.52
CA LYS A 116 4.98 10.91 -0.65
C LYS A 116 6.00 10.79 0.48
N ASN A 117 5.55 10.60 1.72
CA ASN A 117 6.41 10.45 2.90
C ASN A 117 6.88 9.02 3.19
N LEU A 118 6.52 8.04 2.36
CA LEU A 118 6.99 6.67 2.51
C LEU A 118 8.52 6.64 2.35
N ARG A 119 9.23 6.23 3.39
CA ARG A 119 10.70 6.21 3.42
C ARG A 119 11.29 4.82 3.21
N SER A 120 10.57 3.81 3.65
CA SER A 120 10.98 2.42 3.60
C SER A 120 9.80 1.52 3.20
N PHE A 121 10.15 0.39 2.62
CA PHE A 121 9.24 -0.72 2.39
C PHE A 121 9.90 -1.97 2.98
N PRO A 122 9.17 -2.81 3.74
CA PRO A 122 9.73 -3.99 4.38
C PRO A 122 10.24 -4.98 3.33
N MET A 123 11.22 -5.80 3.71
CA MET A 123 11.61 -6.93 2.88
C MET A 123 10.49 -7.97 2.91
N LEU A 124 9.96 -8.36 1.74
CA LEU A 124 8.84 -9.29 1.63
C LEU A 124 9.23 -10.47 0.76
N TYR A 125 9.44 -11.64 1.37
CA TYR A 125 9.64 -12.89 0.65
C TYR A 125 8.31 -13.57 0.26
N SER A 126 7.30 -12.77 -0.12
CA SER A 126 5.96 -13.25 -0.43
C SER A 126 5.93 -14.07 -1.71
N LYS A 127 5.46 -15.32 -1.64
CA LYS A 127 5.30 -16.20 -2.81
C LYS A 127 4.04 -15.88 -3.63
N VAL A 128 3.19 -14.96 -3.19
CA VAL A 128 1.91 -14.70 -3.83
C VAL A 128 1.78 -13.28 -4.39
N LEU A 129 2.58 -12.32 -3.94
CA LEU A 129 2.51 -10.94 -4.41
C LEU A 129 2.78 -10.87 -5.93
N ARG A 130 1.81 -10.37 -6.68
CA ARG A 130 1.83 -10.25 -8.15
C ARG A 130 1.98 -8.81 -8.61
N LYS A 131 1.40 -7.86 -7.88
CA LYS A 131 1.38 -6.45 -8.25
C LYS A 131 1.81 -5.55 -7.12
N LEU A 132 2.76 -4.67 -7.44
CA LEU A 132 3.22 -3.64 -6.55
C LEU A 132 3.26 -2.29 -7.27
N ILE A 133 2.55 -1.31 -6.71
CA ILE A 133 2.61 0.08 -7.14
C ILE A 133 3.17 0.92 -6.01
N ILE A 134 4.33 1.57 -6.22
CA ILE A 134 4.94 2.54 -5.29
C ILE A 134 5.35 3.82 -6.04
N SER A 135 4.62 4.17 -7.09
CA SER A 135 4.92 5.37 -7.87
C SER A 135 4.59 6.66 -7.10
N GLN A 136 5.28 7.74 -7.40
CA GLN A 136 5.17 9.04 -6.71
C GLN A 136 5.51 9.01 -5.19
N CYS A 137 6.25 7.99 -4.73
CA CYS A 137 6.83 7.93 -3.39
C CYS A 137 8.22 8.58 -3.39
N LEU A 138 8.23 9.91 -3.30
CA LEU A 138 9.42 10.74 -3.51
C LEU A 138 10.56 10.47 -2.51
N HIS A 139 10.22 10.04 -1.29
CA HIS A 139 11.19 9.76 -0.22
C HIS A 139 11.65 8.31 -0.16
N LEU A 140 11.14 7.42 -1.02
CA LEU A 140 11.60 6.03 -1.11
C LEU A 140 12.91 5.98 -1.92
N THR A 141 14.00 5.63 -1.25
CA THR A 141 15.35 5.60 -1.86
C THR A 141 15.87 4.21 -2.19
N THR A 142 15.24 3.18 -1.63
CA THR A 142 15.65 1.78 -1.79
C THR A 142 14.51 1.02 -2.45
N CYS A 143 14.82 0.28 -3.51
CA CYS A 143 13.84 -0.61 -4.13
C CYS A 143 13.45 -1.71 -3.12
N PRO A 144 12.15 -2.04 -3.01
CA PRO A 144 11.70 -3.18 -2.23
C PRO A 144 12.46 -4.47 -2.59
N THR A 145 12.93 -5.19 -1.57
CA THR A 145 13.34 -6.59 -1.75
C THR A 145 12.09 -7.45 -1.72
N ILE A 146 11.64 -7.87 -2.89
CA ILE A 146 10.41 -8.66 -3.06
C ILE A 146 10.77 -9.99 -3.74
N SER A 147 9.98 -11.03 -3.44
CA SER A 147 10.14 -12.35 -4.05
C SER A 147 9.94 -12.35 -5.57
N GLN A 148 10.38 -13.46 -6.17
CA GLN A 148 10.42 -13.72 -7.61
C GLN A 148 9.06 -13.87 -8.32
N ASN A 149 7.91 -13.75 -7.64
CA ASN A 149 6.59 -13.93 -8.28
C ASN A 149 5.92 -12.63 -8.73
N LEU A 150 6.58 -11.50 -8.53
CA LEU A 150 6.08 -10.20 -8.95
C LEU A 150 6.02 -10.11 -10.48
N VAL A 151 4.85 -9.75 -11.01
CA VAL A 151 4.58 -9.62 -12.45
C VAL A 151 4.48 -8.15 -12.86
N TRP A 152 3.99 -7.29 -11.97
CA TRP A 152 3.76 -5.87 -12.23
C TRP A 152 4.43 -5.00 -11.17
N LEU A 153 5.33 -4.12 -11.61
CA LEU A 153 6.08 -3.21 -10.75
C LEU A 153 6.05 -1.78 -11.30
N GLN A 154 5.45 -0.88 -10.52
CA GLN A 154 5.43 0.55 -10.81
C GLN A 154 6.23 1.32 -9.76
N LEU A 155 7.30 1.96 -10.20
CA LEU A 155 8.20 2.76 -9.37
C LEU A 155 8.39 4.18 -9.92
N GLU A 156 7.51 4.63 -10.80
CA GLU A 156 7.59 5.91 -11.48
C GLU A 156 7.72 7.06 -10.48
N ARG A 157 8.57 8.04 -10.78
CA ARG A 157 8.80 9.23 -9.94
C ARG A 157 9.17 8.88 -8.48
N THR A 158 9.97 7.84 -8.28
CA THR A 158 10.62 7.55 -6.99
C THR A 158 12.07 8.03 -6.98
N SER A 159 12.71 8.00 -5.80
CA SER A 159 14.14 8.33 -5.62
C SER A 159 15.03 7.08 -5.55
N ILE A 160 14.54 5.93 -6.04
CA ILE A 160 15.31 4.69 -6.07
C ILE A 160 16.53 4.83 -7.00
N LYS A 161 17.61 4.13 -6.64
CA LYS A 161 18.88 4.17 -7.38
C LYS A 161 19.08 3.01 -8.33
N GLU A 162 18.47 1.86 -8.02
CA GLU A 162 18.57 0.62 -8.77
C GLU A 162 17.35 -0.26 -8.52
N VAL A 163 17.04 -1.14 -9.46
CA VAL A 163 16.10 -2.25 -9.29
C VAL A 163 16.95 -3.53 -9.27
N PRO A 164 17.01 -4.27 -8.15
CA PRO A 164 17.88 -5.42 -8.02
C PRO A 164 17.38 -6.61 -8.86
N GLN A 165 18.30 -7.46 -9.30
CA GLN A 165 18.00 -8.66 -10.09
C GLN A 165 17.01 -9.62 -9.40
N SER A 166 16.97 -9.63 -8.07
CA SER A 166 16.02 -10.45 -7.30
C SER A 166 14.56 -10.13 -7.61
N VAL A 167 14.26 -8.94 -8.13
CA VAL A 167 12.91 -8.45 -8.44
C VAL A 167 12.52 -8.71 -9.91
N THR A 168 13.48 -8.88 -10.82
CA THR A 168 13.19 -8.95 -12.27
C THR A 168 12.81 -10.35 -12.76
N GLY A 169 13.03 -11.41 -11.97
CA GLY A 169 12.99 -12.80 -12.44
C GLY A 169 11.67 -13.36 -13.00
N LYS A 170 10.51 -12.73 -12.77
CA LYS A 170 9.22 -13.05 -13.47
C LYS A 170 8.46 -11.80 -13.88
N LEU A 171 9.15 -10.66 -13.87
CA LEU A 171 8.52 -9.37 -14.05
C LEU A 171 8.16 -9.20 -15.53
N GLN A 172 6.91 -8.88 -15.81
CA GLN A 172 6.42 -8.65 -17.18
C GLN A 172 6.14 -7.17 -17.45
N PHE A 173 5.78 -6.41 -16.41
CA PHE A 173 5.43 -5.00 -16.53
C PHE A 173 6.27 -4.18 -15.57
N LEU A 174 7.12 -3.30 -16.12
CA LEU A 174 8.04 -2.46 -15.36
C LEU A 174 7.90 -0.99 -15.79
N PHE A 175 7.56 -0.14 -14.81
CA PHE A 175 7.40 1.30 -15.04
C PHE A 175 8.37 2.09 -14.16
N LEU A 176 9.24 2.84 -14.82
CA LEU A 176 10.35 3.60 -14.21
C LEU A 176 10.40 5.05 -14.71
N ASN A 177 9.32 5.56 -15.29
CA ASN A 177 9.23 6.94 -15.77
C ASN A 177 9.57 7.94 -14.66
N GLY A 178 10.47 8.87 -14.92
CA GLY A 178 10.79 9.94 -13.99
C GLY A 178 11.54 9.50 -12.72
N CYS A 179 12.13 8.29 -12.69
CA CYS A 179 13.06 7.85 -11.63
C CYS A 179 14.38 8.64 -11.69
N SER A 180 14.36 9.87 -11.18
CA SER A 180 15.44 10.86 -11.37
C SER A 180 16.78 10.51 -10.70
N LYS A 181 16.79 9.55 -9.76
CA LYS A 181 17.98 9.13 -9.01
C LYS A 181 18.54 7.77 -9.45
N MET A 182 17.94 7.15 -10.45
CA MET A 182 18.35 5.83 -10.93
C MET A 182 19.71 5.92 -11.61
N THR A 183 20.70 5.19 -11.10
CA THR A 183 22.06 5.14 -11.64
C THR A 183 22.40 3.79 -12.25
N LYS A 184 21.66 2.74 -11.90
CA LYS A 184 21.79 1.42 -12.51
C LYS A 184 20.46 0.96 -13.06
N PHE A 185 20.54 0.38 -14.25
CA PHE A 185 19.41 -0.23 -14.91
C PHE A 185 19.28 -1.70 -14.49
N PRO A 186 18.06 -2.24 -14.36
CA PRO A 186 17.90 -3.66 -14.05
C PRO A 186 18.45 -4.56 -15.17
N GLU A 187 19.08 -5.65 -14.76
CA GLU A 187 19.55 -6.72 -15.65
C GLU A 187 18.51 -7.85 -15.73
N ASN A 188 18.64 -8.72 -16.75
CA ASN A 188 17.74 -9.87 -17.00
C ASN A 188 16.28 -9.44 -17.22
N LEU A 189 16.05 -8.77 -18.35
CA LEU A 189 14.74 -8.28 -18.76
C LEU A 189 14.07 -9.18 -19.81
N GLU A 190 14.48 -10.44 -19.91
CA GLU A 190 14.02 -11.37 -20.96
C GLU A 190 12.50 -11.60 -20.91
N ASP A 191 11.91 -11.61 -19.70
CA ASP A 191 10.48 -11.81 -19.48
C ASP A 191 9.65 -10.50 -19.53
N ILE A 192 10.30 -9.34 -19.71
CA ILE A 192 9.61 -8.04 -19.68
C ILE A 192 8.83 -7.84 -20.99
N VAL A 193 7.52 -7.69 -20.86
CA VAL A 193 6.57 -7.44 -21.96
C VAL A 193 6.33 -5.94 -22.15
N GLN A 194 6.26 -5.18 -21.06
CA GLN A 194 6.07 -3.73 -21.10
C GLN A 194 7.09 -3.02 -20.21
N LEU A 195 7.85 -2.12 -20.81
CA LEU A 195 8.87 -1.31 -20.17
C LEU A 195 8.60 0.16 -20.44
N HIS A 196 8.28 0.92 -19.38
CA HIS A 196 8.02 2.36 -19.46
C HIS A 196 9.20 3.13 -18.87
N LEU A 197 9.88 3.88 -19.73
CA LEU A 197 11.03 4.71 -19.37
C LEU A 197 10.85 6.12 -19.91
N SER A 198 11.09 7.10 -19.05
CA SER A 198 11.22 8.49 -19.41
C SER A 198 12.30 9.12 -18.55
N GLY A 199 13.03 10.09 -19.11
CA GLY A 199 13.94 10.91 -18.34
C GLY A 199 13.23 11.64 -17.20
N PRO A 200 13.98 12.20 -16.23
CA PRO A 200 13.41 13.09 -15.24
C PRO A 200 12.71 14.24 -15.95
N VAL A 201 11.39 14.37 -15.74
CA VAL A 201 10.64 15.52 -16.25
C VAL A 201 11.11 16.72 -15.45
N SER A 202 11.84 17.63 -16.09
CA SER A 202 12.16 18.92 -15.51
C SER A 202 10.85 19.67 -15.38
N HIS A 203 10.27 19.66 -14.18
CA HIS A 203 9.27 20.65 -13.82
C HIS A 203 9.99 22.01 -13.79
N LYS A 204 10.03 22.68 -14.94
CA LYS A 204 10.10 24.14 -14.98
C LYS A 204 8.81 24.61 -14.34
N THR A 205 8.79 24.75 -13.01
CA THR A 205 7.78 25.56 -12.35
C THR A 205 8.03 27.01 -12.76
N PRO A 206 7.01 27.76 -13.24
CA PRO A 206 7.12 29.21 -13.42
C PRO A 206 7.41 29.91 -12.11
#